data_AF-A0A1C5WJZ1-F1
#
_entry.id   AF-A0A1C5WJZ1-F1
#
_cell.length_a   1.000
_cell.length_b   1.000
_cell.length_c   1.000
_cell.angle_alpha   90.00
_cell.angle_beta   90.00
_cell.angle_gamma   90.00
#
_symmetry.space_group_name_H-M   'P 1'
#
loop_
_entity.id
_entity.type
_entity.pdbx_description
1 polymer ?
#
loop_
_entity_poly.entity_id
_entity_poly.type
_entity_poly.pdbx_seq_one_letter_code
_entity_poly.pdbx_strand_id
1 'polypeptide(L)'
;MSQIRNASDTTCKQLLRDGERFADLCNALYFHGRQVIKPENLISQGNDVSTLIGKEPLPMETKRYRDIVRKASINGEYMIIGVEHQSSLDKNMIIRILNYDAQLYINQVERGKEVYPVGTFVFYTGDKEWTYPKSLKESLKIPPEMEEYINDWKLPVL
;
A
#
# COMPACT_ATOMS: atom_id res chain seq x y z
N MET A 1 4.06 -3.42 -27.75
CA MET A 1 5.10 -2.52 -27.19
C MET A 1 5.55 -3.12 -25.87
N SER A 2 6.75 -3.70 -25.83
CA SER A 2 7.31 -4.29 -24.62
C SER A 2 7.57 -3.17 -23.61
N GLN A 3 7.02 -3.29 -22.41
CA GLN A 3 7.42 -2.45 -21.29
C GLN A 3 8.90 -2.71 -21.02
N ILE A 4 9.73 -1.70 -21.26
CA ILE A 4 11.09 -1.67 -20.71
C ILE A 4 10.90 -1.71 -19.19
N ARG A 5 11.10 -2.86 -18.57
CA ARG A 5 11.25 -2.95 -17.12
C ARG A 5 12.52 -2.17 -16.78
N ASN A 6 12.35 -0.92 -16.35
CA ASN A 6 13.45 -0.09 -15.89
C ASN A 6 14.15 -0.82 -14.73
N ALA A 7 15.48 -0.93 -14.79
CA ALA A 7 16.27 -1.56 -13.74
C ALA A 7 15.96 -0.95 -12.34
N SER A 8 15.59 0.34 -12.29
CA SER A 8 15.16 1.04 -11.09
C SER A 8 13.89 0.45 -10.44
N ASP A 9 12.89 0.04 -11.21
CA ASP A 9 11.67 -0.61 -10.69
C ASP A 9 12.01 -1.95 -10.02
N THR A 10 12.91 -2.71 -10.62
CA THR A 10 13.37 -4.00 -10.06
C THR A 10 14.16 -3.80 -8.78
N THR A 11 15.07 -2.82 -8.75
CA THR A 11 15.86 -2.48 -7.56
C THR A 11 14.98 -1.95 -6.42
N CYS A 12 13.98 -1.11 -6.71
CA CYS A 12 13.06 -0.60 -5.69
C CYS A 12 12.18 -1.72 -5.11
N LYS A 13 11.72 -2.64 -5.95
CA LYS A 13 10.99 -3.83 -5.49
C LYS A 13 11.88 -4.76 -4.66
N GLN A 14 13.16 -4.89 -4.98
CA GLN A 14 14.12 -5.62 -4.15
C GLN A 14 14.34 -4.93 -2.81
N LEU A 15 14.48 -3.60 -2.78
CA LEU A 15 14.60 -2.80 -1.56
C LEU A 15 13.43 -3.07 -0.61
N LEU A 16 12.21 -3.00 -1.12
CA LEU A 16 10.99 -3.20 -0.33
C LEU A 16 10.72 -4.68 0.02
N ARG A 17 11.38 -5.63 -0.67
CA ARG A 17 11.40 -7.06 -0.33
C ARG A 17 12.39 -7.41 0.79
N ASP A 18 13.34 -6.53 1.06
CA ASP A 18 14.18 -6.63 2.24
C ASP A 18 13.39 -6.23 3.49
N GLY A 19 13.37 -7.09 4.51
CA GLY A 19 12.59 -6.85 5.73
C GLY A 19 13.12 -5.70 6.57
N GLU A 20 14.44 -5.50 6.60
CA GLU A 20 15.08 -4.42 7.35
C GLU A 20 14.75 -3.08 6.72
N ARG A 21 14.99 -2.98 5.41
CA ARG A 21 14.73 -1.74 4.66
C ARG A 21 13.24 -1.41 4.63
N PHE A 22 12.36 -2.41 4.54
CA PHE A 22 10.93 -2.19 4.63
C PHE A 22 10.52 -1.62 5.99
N ALA A 23 11.04 -2.18 7.08
CA ALA A 23 10.76 -1.72 8.43
C ALA A 23 11.23 -0.27 8.63
N ASP A 24 12.44 0.06 8.17
CA ASP A 24 12.99 1.42 8.23
C ASP A 24 12.13 2.44 7.47
N LEU A 25 11.69 2.11 6.24
CA LEU A 25 10.80 2.98 5.47
C LEU A 25 9.47 3.22 6.19
N CYS A 26 8.88 2.16 6.76
CA CYS A 26 7.64 2.28 7.53
C CYS A 26 7.84 3.11 8.82
N ASN A 27 8.97 2.94 9.51
CA ASN A 27 9.31 3.69 10.71
C ASN A 27 9.55 5.17 10.42
N ALA A 28 10.22 5.49 9.31
CA ALA A 28 10.37 6.87 8.85
C ALA A 28 9.00 7.51 8.59
N LEU A 29 8.11 6.81 7.89
CA LEU A 29 6.82 7.34 7.47
C LEU A 29 5.78 7.43 8.62
N TYR A 30 5.52 6.33 9.32
CA TYR A 30 4.43 6.23 10.29
C TYR A 30 4.82 6.61 11.71
N PHE A 31 6.11 6.53 12.04
CA PHE A 31 6.60 6.69 13.41
C PHE A 31 7.64 7.80 13.56
N HIS A 32 7.80 8.64 12.53
CA HIS A 32 8.74 9.77 12.50
C HIS A 32 10.18 9.36 12.82
N GLY A 33 10.62 8.22 12.26
CA GLY A 33 11.96 7.67 12.44
C GLY A 33 12.16 6.84 13.71
N ARG A 34 11.15 6.72 14.58
CA ARG A 34 11.22 5.81 15.74
C ARG A 34 11.15 4.36 15.28
N GLN A 35 12.01 3.52 15.84
CA GLN A 35 12.15 2.10 15.51
C GLN A 35 11.05 1.26 16.18
N VAL A 36 9.82 1.34 15.66
CA VAL A 36 8.62 0.67 16.20
C VAL A 36 8.38 -0.67 15.52
N ILE A 37 8.33 -0.69 14.19
CA ILE A 37 8.27 -1.93 13.41
C ILE A 37 9.70 -2.47 13.35
N LYS A 38 9.89 -3.68 13.86
CA LYS A 38 11.17 -4.38 13.73
C LYS A 38 11.11 -5.42 12.62
N PRO A 39 12.22 -5.71 11.93
CA PRO A 39 12.23 -6.67 10.81
C PRO A 39 11.73 -8.06 11.23
N GLU A 40 12.05 -8.50 12.45
CA GLU A 40 11.58 -9.76 13.04
C GLU A 40 10.08 -9.80 13.31
N ASN A 41 9.41 -8.64 13.37
CA ASN A 41 7.96 -8.54 13.54
C ASN A 41 7.18 -8.55 12.21
N LEU A 42 7.90 -8.61 11.07
CA LEU A 42 7.28 -8.77 9.75
C LEU A 42 7.01 -10.25 9.49
N ILE A 43 5.75 -10.58 9.20
CA ILE A 43 5.36 -11.96 8.91
C ILE A 43 5.74 -12.30 7.46
N SER A 44 6.36 -13.46 7.27
CA SER A 44 6.96 -13.89 6.00
C SER A 44 5.91 -14.15 4.90
N GLN A 45 6.28 -13.84 3.65
CA GLN A 45 5.38 -13.75 2.51
C GLN A 45 4.71 -15.07 2.05
N GLY A 46 5.16 -16.24 2.54
CA GLY A 46 4.80 -17.54 1.93
C GLY A 46 3.31 -17.92 2.04
N ASN A 47 2.79 -17.99 3.26
CA ASN A 47 1.42 -18.47 3.49
C ASN A 47 0.43 -17.36 3.79
N ASP A 48 0.90 -16.22 4.31
CA ASP A 48 0.03 -15.12 4.75
C ASP A 48 -0.37 -14.19 3.60
N VAL A 49 0.53 -13.92 2.66
CA VAL A 49 0.21 -13.06 1.50
C VAL A 49 -0.76 -13.77 0.55
N SER A 50 -0.55 -15.06 0.26
CA SER A 50 -1.54 -15.88 -0.45
C SER A 50 -2.85 -16.02 0.34
N THR A 51 -2.78 -15.98 1.68
CA THR A 51 -3.97 -15.90 2.52
C THR A 51 -4.58 -14.50 2.73
N LEU A 52 -3.97 -13.43 2.25
CA LEU A 52 -4.55 -12.08 2.21
C LEU A 52 -5.06 -11.72 0.81
N ILE A 53 -4.53 -12.38 -0.22
CA ILE A 53 -4.78 -12.05 -1.63
C ILE A 53 -5.91 -12.89 -2.26
N GLY A 54 -6.34 -13.98 -1.63
CA GLY A 54 -7.38 -14.87 -2.18
C GLY A 54 -6.80 -16.13 -2.84
N LYS A 55 -7.55 -17.24 -2.84
CA LYS A 55 -7.17 -18.50 -3.52
C LYS A 55 -7.68 -18.58 -4.97
N GLU A 56 -8.66 -17.76 -5.34
CA GLU A 56 -9.20 -17.78 -6.71
C GLU A 56 -8.53 -16.72 -7.58
N PRO A 57 -8.12 -17.08 -8.80
CA PRO A 57 -7.64 -16.09 -9.76
C PRO A 57 -8.82 -15.22 -10.19
N LEU A 58 -8.81 -13.95 -9.79
CA LEU A 58 -9.62 -12.93 -10.46
C LEU A 58 -9.33 -13.02 -11.98
N PRO A 59 -10.36 -12.82 -12.84
CA PRO A 59 -10.21 -12.89 -14.29
C PRO A 59 -8.98 -12.10 -14.73
N MET A 60 -8.23 -12.67 -15.67
CA MET A 60 -6.81 -12.41 -15.94
C MET A 60 -6.41 -10.95 -16.18
N GLU A 61 -7.37 -10.04 -16.40
CA GLU A 61 -7.17 -8.60 -16.54
C GLU A 61 -7.09 -7.82 -15.20
N THR A 62 -7.58 -8.39 -14.10
CA THR A 62 -7.59 -7.77 -12.75
C THR A 62 -6.35 -8.11 -11.91
N LYS A 63 -5.33 -8.74 -12.50
CA LYS A 63 -4.03 -9.11 -11.90
C LYS A 63 -3.11 -7.91 -11.57
N ARG A 64 -3.65 -6.77 -11.11
CA ARG A 64 -2.79 -5.74 -10.51
C ARG A 64 -2.73 -5.99 -9.02
N TYR A 65 -1.96 -7.00 -8.64
CA TYR A 65 -1.48 -7.11 -7.26
C TYR A 65 -0.70 -5.83 -6.96
N ARG A 66 -1.05 -5.15 -5.86
CA ARG A 66 -0.22 -4.08 -5.28
C ARG A 66 1.21 -4.60 -5.18
N ASP A 67 2.19 -3.76 -5.49
CA ASP A 67 3.58 -4.22 -5.66
C ASP A 67 4.05 -5.05 -4.46
N ILE A 68 3.78 -4.57 -3.24
CA ILE A 68 4.15 -5.26 -1.99
C ILE A 68 3.04 -5.12 -0.96
N VAL A 69 2.75 -6.23 -0.28
CA VAL A 69 1.86 -6.29 0.89
C VAL A 69 2.56 -7.11 1.97
N ARG A 70 2.60 -6.59 3.21
CA ARG A 70 3.16 -7.29 4.37
C ARG A 70 2.22 -7.20 5.56
N LYS A 71 2.22 -8.24 6.39
CA LYS A 71 1.61 -8.20 7.72
C LYS A 71 2.70 -7.92 8.75
N ALA A 72 2.46 -6.97 9.64
CA ALA A 72 3.40 -6.58 10.70
C ALA A 72 2.71 -6.70 12.06
N SER A 73 3.46 -7.13 13.09
CA SER A 73 3.04 -7.02 14.48
C SER A 73 3.57 -5.73 15.10
N ILE A 74 2.67 -4.95 15.70
CA ILE A 74 2.97 -3.67 16.36
C ILE A 74 2.33 -3.73 17.75
N ASN A 75 3.16 -3.79 18.79
CA ASN A 75 2.71 -3.88 20.19
C ASN A 75 1.73 -5.05 20.47
N GLY A 76 1.88 -6.19 19.77
CA GLY A 76 1.01 -7.36 19.93
C GLY A 76 -0.21 -7.36 19.01
N GLU A 77 -0.53 -6.24 18.38
CA GLU A 77 -1.59 -6.12 17.38
C GLU A 77 -1.06 -6.33 15.96
N TYR A 78 -1.92 -6.76 15.03
CA TYR A 78 -1.53 -6.96 13.64
C TYR A 78 -2.07 -5.88 12.72
N MET A 79 -1.26 -5.50 11.74
CA MET A 79 -1.61 -4.56 10.68
C MET A 79 -1.11 -5.07 9.33
N ILE A 80 -1.87 -4.80 8.27
CA ILE A 80 -1.44 -5.02 6.89
C ILE A 80 -0.90 -3.71 6.34
N ILE A 81 0.29 -3.74 5.77
CA ILE A 81 0.95 -2.60 5.14
C ILE A 81 1.12 -2.89 3.66
N GLY A 82 0.45 -2.10 2.83
CA GLY A 82 0.61 -2.12 1.39
C GLY A 82 1.52 -1.01 0.91
N VAL A 83 2.40 -1.33 -0.04
CA VAL A 83 3.28 -0.36 -0.70
C VAL A 83 3.08 -0.47 -2.20
N GLU A 84 2.83 0.68 -2.83
CA GLU A 84 2.82 0.81 -4.28
C GLU A 84 4.09 1.57 -4.70
N HIS A 85 4.89 1.01 -5.59
CA HIS A 85 6.02 1.73 -6.17
C HIS A 85 5.56 2.51 -7.40
N GLN A 86 6.00 3.76 -7.51
CA GLN A 86 5.71 4.60 -8.67
C GLN A 86 6.98 5.32 -9.13
N SER A 87 7.28 5.21 -10.42
CA SER A 87 8.37 5.95 -11.07
C SER A 87 7.86 7.07 -11.98
N SER A 88 6.56 7.13 -12.22
CA SER A 88 5.89 8.19 -13.00
C SER A 88 4.71 8.73 -12.21
N LEU A 89 4.30 9.95 -12.54
CA LEU A 89 3.15 10.59 -11.92
C LEU A 89 1.86 9.96 -12.44
N ASP A 90 1.01 9.48 -11.53
CA ASP A 90 -0.33 8.94 -11.84
C ASP A 90 -1.41 9.70 -11.06
N LYS A 91 -2.22 10.49 -11.78
CA LYS A 91 -3.29 11.32 -11.18
C LYS A 91 -4.39 10.49 -10.51
N ASN A 92 -4.53 9.22 -10.89
CA ASN A 92 -5.55 8.32 -10.37
C ASN A 92 -5.02 7.45 -9.23
N MET A 93 -3.81 7.71 -8.73
CA MET A 93 -3.17 6.88 -7.71
C MET A 93 -4.03 6.70 -6.46
N ILE A 94 -4.64 7.78 -5.97
CA ILE A 94 -5.54 7.71 -4.81
C ILE A 94 -6.71 6.74 -5.01
N ILE A 95 -7.33 6.73 -6.19
CA ILE A 95 -8.44 5.83 -6.52
C ILE A 95 -7.96 4.38 -6.62
N ARG A 96 -6.75 4.16 -7.17
CA ARG A 96 -6.16 2.82 -7.24
C ARG A 96 -5.86 2.27 -5.84
N ILE A 97 -5.29 3.09 -4.97
CA ILE A 97 -4.96 2.76 -3.58
C ILE A 97 -6.23 2.38 -2.81
N LEU A 98 -7.27 3.18 -2.94
CA LEU A 98 -8.60 2.93 -2.37
C LEU A 98 -9.17 1.57 -2.77
N ASN A 99 -9.12 1.26 -4.07
CA ASN A 99 -9.58 -0.04 -4.56
C ASN A 99 -8.76 -1.18 -3.95
N TYR A 100 -7.43 -1.07 -3.94
CA TYR A 100 -6.57 -2.10 -3.35
C TYR A 100 -6.85 -2.31 -1.85
N ASP A 101 -7.06 -1.24 -1.08
CA ASP A 101 -7.34 -1.35 0.36
C ASP A 101 -8.71 -1.97 0.60
N ALA A 102 -9.72 -1.58 -0.18
CA ALA A 102 -11.04 -2.20 -0.11
C ALA A 102 -10.98 -3.70 -0.43
N GLN A 103 -10.25 -4.11 -1.47
CA GLN A 103 -10.06 -5.52 -1.81
C GLN A 103 -9.35 -6.29 -0.69
N LEU A 104 -8.35 -5.69 -0.02
CA LEU A 104 -7.70 -6.32 1.14
C LEU A 104 -8.69 -6.53 2.30
N TYR A 105 -9.55 -5.56 2.60
CA TYR A 105 -10.59 -5.75 3.62
C TYR A 105 -11.63 -6.81 3.23
N ILE A 106 -12.11 -6.80 1.97
CA ILE A 106 -13.05 -7.81 1.46
C ILE A 106 -12.46 -9.22 1.63
N ASN A 107 -11.21 -9.41 1.18
CA ASN A 107 -10.53 -10.69 1.30
C ASN A 107 -10.44 -11.17 2.76
N GLN A 108 -10.17 -10.26 3.72
CA GLN A 108 -10.12 -10.63 5.14
C GLN A 108 -11.47 -11.12 5.65
N VAL A 109 -12.55 -10.41 5.32
CA VAL A 109 -13.92 -10.75 5.73
C VAL A 109 -14.37 -12.08 5.12
N GLU A 110 -14.17 -12.27 3.82
CA GLU A 110 -14.57 -13.51 3.12
C GLU A 110 -13.88 -14.76 3.67
N ARG A 111 -12.71 -14.58 4.29
CA ARG A 111 -11.93 -15.67 4.90
C ARG A 111 -12.39 -16.02 6.31
N GLY A 112 -13.35 -15.29 6.88
CA GLY A 112 -13.88 -15.52 8.23
C GLY A 112 -12.82 -15.36 9.33
N LYS A 113 -11.73 -14.64 9.04
CA LYS A 113 -10.68 -14.33 10.01
C LYS A 113 -10.94 -12.96 10.63
N GLU A 114 -10.24 -12.68 11.72
CA GLU A 114 -10.10 -11.34 12.27
C GLU A 114 -9.69 -10.33 11.17
N VAL A 115 -10.33 -9.16 11.18
CA VAL A 115 -10.07 -8.08 10.23
C VAL A 115 -8.99 -7.17 10.80
N TYR A 116 -7.83 -7.15 10.14
CA TYR A 116 -6.72 -6.28 10.49
C TYR A 116 -6.81 -4.95 9.75
N PRO A 117 -6.40 -3.83 10.40
CA PRO A 117 -6.28 -2.55 9.74
C PRO A 117 -5.27 -2.63 8.58
N VAL A 118 -5.58 -1.91 7.51
CA VAL A 118 -4.75 -1.74 6.33
C VAL A 118 -4.21 -0.32 6.31
N GLY A 119 -2.89 -0.17 6.31
CA GLY A 119 -2.21 1.09 6.00
C GLY A 119 -1.48 1.00 4.67
N THR A 120 -1.40 2.12 3.99
CA THR A 120 -0.81 2.18 2.66
C THR A 120 0.05 3.41 2.48
N PHE A 121 1.09 3.29 1.67
CA PHE A 121 1.80 4.44 1.11
C PHE A 121 2.32 4.16 -0.31
N VAL A 122 2.63 5.24 -1.01
CA VAL A 122 3.34 5.19 -2.29
C VAL A 122 4.81 5.44 -2.03
N PHE A 123 5.67 4.57 -2.53
CA PHE A 123 7.10 4.81 -2.62
C PHE A 123 7.39 5.39 -4.00
N TYR A 124 7.61 6.70 -4.06
CA TYR A 124 7.75 7.45 -5.31
C TYR A 124 9.22 7.74 -5.60
N THR A 125 9.70 7.23 -6.72
CA THR A 125 11.10 7.39 -7.16
C THR A 125 11.18 8.02 -8.55
N GLY A 126 10.21 8.87 -8.89
CA GLY A 126 10.21 9.58 -10.16
C GLY A 126 11.14 10.78 -10.14
N ASP A 127 11.60 11.19 -11.33
CA ASP A 127 12.54 12.31 -11.48
C ASP A 127 11.89 13.69 -11.25
N LYS A 128 10.55 13.74 -11.19
CA LYS A 128 9.78 14.97 -10.96
C LYS A 128 9.29 15.00 -9.53
N GLU A 129 8.97 16.16 -9.00
CA GLU A 129 8.28 16.26 -7.72
C GLU A 129 6.85 15.70 -7.82
N TRP A 130 6.36 15.08 -6.74
CA TRP A 130 4.98 14.62 -6.66
C TRP A 130 4.01 15.80 -6.55
N THR A 131 3.18 15.99 -7.58
CA THR A 131 2.23 17.12 -7.66
C THR A 131 0.75 16.71 -7.60
N TYR A 132 0.45 15.42 -7.45
CA TYR A 132 -0.93 14.93 -7.41
C TYR A 132 -1.50 14.87 -5.99
N PRO A 133 -2.84 14.81 -5.85
CA PRO A 133 -3.51 14.73 -4.55
C PRO A 133 -2.94 13.64 -3.65
N LYS A 134 -2.74 13.99 -2.38
CA LYS A 134 -2.32 13.08 -1.29
C LYS A 134 -3.50 12.69 -0.40
N SER A 135 -4.72 13.04 -0.78
CA SER A 135 -5.94 12.50 -0.18
C SER A 135 -7.10 12.41 -1.19
N LEU A 136 -8.15 11.65 -0.84
CA LEU A 136 -9.35 11.54 -1.66
C LEU A 136 -10.02 12.90 -1.80
N LYS A 137 -10.18 13.65 -0.71
CA LYS A 137 -10.84 14.96 -0.77
C LYS A 137 -10.11 15.96 -1.66
N GLU A 138 -8.78 16.00 -1.61
CA GLU A 138 -7.97 16.83 -2.51
C GLU A 138 -8.18 16.50 -4.00
N SER A 139 -8.60 15.26 -4.31
CA SER A 139 -8.86 14.81 -5.69
C SER A 139 -10.29 15.10 -6.18
N LEU A 140 -11.19 15.50 -5.29
CA LEU A 140 -12.62 15.67 -5.57
C LEU A 140 -13.04 17.13 -5.51
N LYS A 141 -14.08 17.46 -6.28
CA LYS A 141 -14.82 18.71 -6.11
C LYS A 141 -16.00 18.44 -5.19
N ILE A 142 -15.86 18.77 -3.91
CA ILE A 142 -16.86 18.49 -2.87
C ILE A 142 -17.63 19.79 -2.58
N PRO A 143 -18.98 19.79 -2.67
CA PRO A 143 -19.79 20.90 -2.18
C PRO A 143 -19.55 21.12 -0.68
N PRO A 144 -19.37 22.36 -0.19
CA PRO A 144 -19.07 22.62 1.22
C PRO A 144 -20.06 21.99 2.21
N GLU A 145 -21.33 21.91 1.83
CA GLU A 145 -22.41 21.32 2.63
C GLU A 145 -22.26 19.80 2.81
N MET A 146 -21.50 19.13 1.94
CA MET A 146 -21.26 17.69 1.97
C MET A 146 -19.90 17.32 2.55
N GLU A 147 -19.03 18.28 2.82
CA GLU A 147 -17.62 18.08 3.20
C GLU A 147 -17.45 17.13 4.40
N GLU A 148 -18.28 17.28 5.42
CA GLU A 148 -18.21 16.46 6.64
C GLU A 148 -18.65 15.01 6.45
N TYR A 149 -19.43 14.74 5.40
CA TYR A 149 -20.01 13.42 5.12
C TYR A 149 -19.14 12.57 4.19
N ILE A 150 -18.08 13.15 3.62
CA ILE A 150 -17.16 12.44 2.73
C ILE A 150 -15.93 11.98 3.54
N ASN A 151 -15.66 10.68 3.53
CA ASN A 151 -14.45 10.12 4.12
C ASN A 151 -13.20 10.60 3.38
N ASP A 152 -12.18 11.02 4.13
CA ASP A 152 -10.91 11.47 3.55
C ASP A 152 -9.81 10.43 3.69
N TRP A 153 -9.68 9.61 2.67
CA TRP A 153 -8.64 8.59 2.61
C TRP A 153 -7.31 9.24 2.26
N LYS A 154 -6.32 9.06 3.12
CA LYS A 154 -4.98 9.64 2.95
C LYS A 154 -4.10 8.74 2.09
N LEU A 155 -3.26 9.36 1.30
CA LEU A 155 -2.22 8.75 0.48
C LEU A 155 -0.87 9.34 0.90
N PRO A 156 -0.21 8.77 1.91
CA PRO A 156 1.17 9.10 2.19
C PRO A 156 2.04 8.76 0.97
N VAL A 157 2.89 9.70 0.59
CA VAL A 157 3.87 9.54 -0.49
C VAL A 157 5.24 9.79 0.10
N LEU A 158 6.11 8.79 -0.02
CA LEU A 158 7.50 8.80 0.41
C LEU A 158 8.42 8.88 -0.80
#